data_AF-A0AB39HXW5-F1
#
_entry.id   AF-A0AB39HXW5-F1
#
_cell.length_a   1.000
_cell.length_b   1.000
_cell.length_c   1.000
_cell.angle_alpha   90.00
_cell.angle_beta   90.00
_cell.angle_gamma   90.00
#
_symmetry.space_group_name_H-M   'P 1'
#
loop_
_entity.id
_entity.type
_entity.pdbx_description
1 polymer ?
#
loop_
_entity_poly.entity_id
_entity_poly.type
_entity_poly.pdbx_seq_one_letter_code
_entity_poly.pdbx_strand_id
1 'polypeptide(L)'
;MAKILTLTLNPALDLTVSLDALHSGQVNRSQSQHSHAAGKGLNVAQVLADLGHSVTVAGFLGADNLQPFEALIARRGFADCFVRVPGETRCNIKLVEADGRVTDINGPGPQVDEQACDQLLARLVRIAPGHDAVVVAGSLPRGISPQWLQQLLERFKAMGLKVALDSSGEALRAGLQSAPWLVKPNTDELSEVLGSPVHSFAEQQAAARQLIAQGVEHVVVSQGEQGVNWFHQERAITAVPPSVKVASTVGAGDSLLAGMVHGLLSPATPQQTLRLATAIAAQAVTQIGFGINDRTQLAQLEHAVRLCEEQQEGCR
;
A
#
# COMPACT_ATOMS: atom_id res chain seq x y z
N MET A 1 17.23 12.74 2.32
CA MET A 1 16.39 11.53 2.50
C MET A 1 15.50 11.74 3.70
N ALA A 2 14.23 11.38 3.59
CA ALA A 2 13.23 11.55 4.65
C ALA A 2 13.19 10.34 5.61
N LYS A 3 12.67 10.56 6.82
CA LYS A 3 12.35 9.53 7.80
C LYS A 3 10.84 9.28 7.80
N ILE A 4 10.44 8.05 7.49
CA ILE A 4 9.04 7.71 7.20
C ILE A 4 8.56 6.64 8.19
N LEU A 5 7.39 6.86 8.76
CA LEU A 5 6.69 5.87 9.57
C LEU A 5 5.69 5.12 8.68
N THR A 6 5.78 3.79 8.62
CA THR A 6 4.74 2.99 7.98
C THR A 6 3.94 2.22 9.03
N LEU A 7 2.62 2.22 8.85
CA LEU A 7 1.67 1.60 9.76
C LEU A 7 0.93 0.48 9.01
N THR A 8 1.10 -0.74 9.51
CA THR A 8 0.37 -1.92 9.04
C THR A 8 -0.44 -2.48 10.20
N LEU A 9 -1.74 -2.14 10.26
CA LEU A 9 -2.58 -2.56 11.39
C LEU A 9 -2.95 -4.04 11.34
N ASN A 10 -3.02 -4.63 10.15
CA ASN A 10 -3.37 -6.04 9.96
C ASN A 10 -2.37 -6.75 9.02
N PRO A 11 -1.10 -6.92 9.46
CA PRO A 11 -0.09 -7.64 8.68
C PRO A 11 -0.50 -9.11 8.51
N ALA A 12 0.19 -9.81 7.61
CA ALA A 12 -0.10 -11.20 7.31
C ALA A 12 1.19 -11.98 7.04
N LEU A 13 1.17 -13.28 7.33
CA LEU A 13 2.11 -14.24 6.75
C LEU A 13 1.50 -14.76 5.45
N ASP A 14 2.10 -14.43 4.32
CA ASP A 14 1.67 -14.94 3.04
C ASP A 14 2.38 -16.28 2.79
N LEU A 15 1.61 -17.36 2.85
CA LEU A 15 2.03 -18.72 2.56
C LEU A 15 1.63 -19.08 1.13
N THR A 16 2.60 -19.24 0.25
CA THR A 16 2.39 -19.80 -1.09
C THR A 16 2.70 -21.29 -1.07
N VAL A 17 1.73 -22.10 -1.48
CA VAL A 17 1.84 -23.55 -1.59
C VAL A 17 1.66 -23.94 -3.05
N SER A 18 2.67 -24.59 -3.63
CA SER A 18 2.57 -25.11 -4.99
C SER A 18 2.13 -26.57 -4.97
N LEU A 19 1.20 -26.91 -5.84
CA LEU A 19 0.62 -28.24 -5.97
C LEU A 19 0.33 -28.53 -7.46
N ASP A 20 0.18 -29.81 -7.81
CA ASP A 20 -0.16 -30.19 -9.19
C ASP A 20 -1.58 -29.74 -9.53
N ALA A 21 -2.57 -30.26 -8.79
CA ALA A 21 -3.97 -29.84 -8.85
C ALA A 21 -4.61 -29.89 -7.46
N LEU A 22 -5.54 -28.98 -7.18
CA LEU A 22 -6.29 -28.96 -5.92
C LEU A 22 -7.45 -29.97 -5.96
N HIS A 23 -7.35 -31.04 -5.19
CA HIS A 23 -8.41 -32.04 -5.05
C HIS A 23 -9.23 -31.79 -3.78
N SER A 24 -10.39 -31.15 -3.94
CA SER A 24 -11.31 -30.87 -2.83
C SER A 24 -11.77 -32.16 -2.13
N GLY A 25 -11.81 -32.14 -0.80
CA GLY A 25 -12.17 -33.29 0.03
C GLY A 25 -11.08 -34.38 0.14
N GLN A 26 -9.90 -34.16 -0.42
CA GLN A 26 -8.79 -35.13 -0.43
C GLN A 26 -7.54 -34.59 0.25
N VAL A 27 -6.60 -35.49 0.55
CA VAL A 27 -5.25 -35.12 1.01
C VAL A 27 -4.43 -34.66 -0.18
N ASN A 28 -4.03 -33.39 -0.16
CA ASN A 28 -3.17 -32.78 -1.17
C ASN A 28 -1.74 -32.70 -0.62
N ARG A 29 -0.75 -33.12 -1.41
CA ARG A 29 0.67 -32.99 -1.05
C ARG A 29 1.29 -31.87 -1.87
N SER A 30 1.90 -30.91 -1.18
CA SER A 30 2.57 -29.79 -1.84
C SER A 30 3.90 -30.23 -2.46
N GLN A 31 4.25 -29.60 -3.57
CA GLN A 31 5.56 -29.70 -4.20
C GLN A 31 6.57 -28.76 -3.54
N SER A 32 6.10 -27.57 -3.15
CA SER A 32 6.88 -26.58 -2.41
C SER A 32 5.98 -25.73 -1.52
N GLN A 33 6.59 -25.07 -0.54
CA GLN A 33 5.94 -24.09 0.32
C GLN A 33 6.91 -22.93 0.60
N HIS A 34 6.40 -21.71 0.55
CA HIS A 34 7.15 -20.50 0.84
C HIS A 34 6.31 -19.58 1.71
N SER A 35 6.85 -19.15 2.84
CA SER A 35 6.20 -18.19 3.75
C SER A 35 6.98 -16.89 3.81
N HIS A 36 6.29 -15.76 3.78
CA HIS A 36 6.91 -14.45 3.92
C HIS A 36 6.05 -13.50 4.75
N ALA A 37 6.73 -12.66 5.53
CA ALA A 37 6.08 -11.55 6.22
C ALA A 37 5.60 -10.52 5.20
N ALA A 38 4.30 -10.24 5.24
CA ALA A 38 3.60 -9.40 4.29
C ALA A 38 2.67 -8.40 5.02
N GLY A 39 2.19 -7.45 4.25
CA GLY A 39 1.27 -6.41 4.69
C GLY A 39 1.56 -5.12 3.96
N LYS A 40 0.53 -4.43 3.49
CA LYS A 40 0.69 -3.28 2.59
C LYS A 40 1.70 -2.26 3.10
N GLY A 41 1.63 -1.84 4.38
CA GLY A 41 2.59 -0.90 4.95
C GLY A 41 4.02 -1.44 5.13
N LEU A 42 4.20 -2.76 5.31
CA LEU A 42 5.52 -3.42 5.30
C LEU A 42 6.09 -3.52 3.87
N ASN A 43 5.24 -3.72 2.87
CA ASN A 43 5.64 -3.71 1.47
C ASN A 43 6.11 -2.32 1.04
N VAL A 44 5.34 -1.28 1.41
CA VAL A 44 5.73 0.13 1.24
C VAL A 44 7.06 0.41 1.93
N ALA A 45 7.25 -0.04 3.16
CA ALA A 45 8.50 0.15 3.91
C ALA A 45 9.72 -0.42 3.18
N GLN A 46 9.59 -1.59 2.58
CA GLN A 46 10.67 -2.22 1.80
C GLN A 46 11.07 -1.33 0.62
N VAL A 47 10.10 -0.89 -0.19
CA VAL A 47 10.37 -0.04 -1.37
C VAL A 47 10.96 1.31 -0.95
N LEU A 48 10.41 1.96 0.08
CA LEU A 48 10.93 3.24 0.59
C LEU A 48 12.38 3.12 1.08
N ALA A 49 12.72 2.03 1.74
CA ALA A 49 14.10 1.78 2.16
C ALA A 49 15.04 1.51 0.99
N ASP A 50 14.59 0.83 -0.08
CA ASP A 50 15.40 0.69 -1.31
C ASP A 50 15.62 2.05 -2.03
N LEU A 51 14.70 3.00 -1.85
CA LEU A 51 14.83 4.38 -2.31
C LEU A 51 15.69 5.26 -1.38
N GLY A 52 16.23 4.69 -0.29
CA GLY A 52 17.19 5.36 0.61
C GLY A 52 16.57 6.08 1.80
N HIS A 53 15.28 5.87 2.10
CA HIS A 53 14.64 6.44 3.27
C HIS A 53 14.94 5.67 4.55
N SER A 54 14.95 6.38 5.68
CA SER A 54 14.94 5.75 7.00
C SER A 54 13.50 5.36 7.36
N VAL A 55 13.26 4.10 7.72
CA VAL A 55 11.90 3.60 7.93
C VAL A 55 11.70 3.06 9.35
N THR A 56 10.63 3.51 9.99
CA THR A 56 10.07 2.92 11.21
C THR A 56 8.79 2.18 10.83
N VAL A 57 8.62 0.97 11.33
CA VAL A 57 7.43 0.13 11.08
C VAL A 57 6.64 -0.06 12.35
N ALA A 58 5.32 0.09 12.29
CA ALA A 58 4.44 -0.04 13.44
C ALA A 58 3.11 -0.71 13.07
N GLY A 59 2.34 -1.09 14.09
CA GLY A 59 1.06 -1.76 13.96
C GLY A 59 0.87 -2.83 15.03
N PHE A 60 0.18 -3.91 14.68
CA PHE A 60 -0.03 -5.06 15.56
C PHE A 60 0.59 -6.32 14.98
N LEU A 61 1.25 -7.12 15.81
CA LEU A 61 1.70 -8.47 15.48
C LEU A 61 1.21 -9.45 16.54
N GLY A 62 0.72 -10.61 16.12
CA GLY A 62 0.44 -11.71 17.04
C GLY A 62 1.75 -12.27 17.62
N ALA A 63 1.76 -12.52 18.93
CA ALA A 63 2.93 -12.99 19.67
C ALA A 63 3.37 -14.42 19.28
N ASP A 64 2.48 -15.23 18.72
CA ASP A 64 2.70 -16.67 18.57
C ASP A 64 3.45 -17.05 17.27
N ASN A 65 3.60 -16.12 16.32
CA ASN A 65 4.27 -16.36 15.03
C ASN A 65 5.13 -15.18 14.53
N LEU A 66 5.87 -14.54 15.44
CA LEU A 66 6.65 -13.32 15.19
C LEU A 66 7.87 -13.51 14.28
N GLN A 67 8.46 -14.70 14.27
CA GLN A 67 9.80 -14.94 13.71
C GLN A 67 9.99 -14.40 12.27
N PRO A 68 9.08 -14.60 11.30
CA PRO A 68 9.29 -14.08 9.95
C PRO A 68 9.28 -12.55 9.88
N PHE A 69 8.49 -11.88 10.73
CA PHE A 69 8.43 -10.42 10.80
C PHE A 69 9.70 -9.85 11.43
N GLU A 70 10.15 -10.43 12.54
CA GLU A 70 11.39 -10.00 13.21
C GLU A 70 12.61 -10.21 12.31
N ALA A 71 12.65 -11.32 11.57
CA ALA A 71 13.71 -11.58 10.59
C ALA A 71 13.70 -10.54 9.45
N LEU A 72 12.52 -10.19 8.91
CA LEU A 72 12.39 -9.14 7.90
C LEU A 72 12.85 -7.78 8.43
N ILE A 73 12.35 -7.40 9.60
CA ILE A 73 12.66 -6.11 10.25
C ILE A 73 14.16 -5.99 10.52
N ALA A 74 14.77 -7.04 11.09
CA ALA A 74 16.20 -7.07 11.36
C ALA A 74 17.03 -7.03 10.07
N ARG A 75 16.69 -7.84 9.07
CA ARG A 75 17.39 -7.86 7.77
C ARG A 75 17.37 -6.51 7.07
N ARG A 76 16.24 -5.80 7.16
CA ARG A 76 16.05 -4.49 6.51
C ARG A 76 16.51 -3.31 7.37
N GLY A 77 16.86 -3.55 8.63
CA GLY A 77 17.29 -2.50 9.56
C GLY A 77 16.17 -1.52 9.93
N PHE A 78 14.92 -1.95 9.92
CA PHE A 78 13.79 -1.09 10.30
C PHE A 78 13.75 -0.86 11.81
N ALA A 79 13.32 0.32 12.23
CA ALA A 79 12.96 0.54 13.63
C ALA A 79 11.62 -0.13 13.92
N ASP A 80 11.64 -1.18 14.76
CA ASP A 80 10.45 -1.92 15.16
C ASP A 80 9.65 -1.18 16.22
N CYS A 81 8.42 -0.79 15.88
CA CYS A 81 7.46 -0.20 16.80
C CYS A 81 6.14 -0.99 16.86
N PHE A 82 6.09 -2.24 16.39
CA PHE A 82 4.89 -3.07 16.49
C PHE A 82 4.52 -3.39 17.95
N VAL A 83 3.23 -3.28 18.26
CA VAL A 83 2.65 -3.79 19.51
C VAL A 83 2.35 -5.27 19.31
N ARG A 84 2.80 -6.08 20.26
CA ARG A 84 2.54 -7.52 20.26
C ARG A 84 1.21 -7.78 20.96
N VAL A 85 0.34 -8.55 20.33
CA VAL A 85 -0.99 -8.93 20.86
C VAL A 85 -1.07 -10.46 21.00
N PRO A 86 -1.92 -11.00 21.89
CA PRO A 86 -2.09 -12.44 22.02
C PRO A 86 -2.54 -13.11 20.72
N GLY A 87 -2.10 -14.35 20.48
CA GLY A 87 -2.46 -15.13 19.29
C GLY A 87 -1.48 -14.94 18.13
N GLU A 88 -1.91 -15.37 16.94
CA GLU A 88 -1.14 -15.32 15.71
C GLU A 88 -1.45 -14.08 14.87
N THR A 89 -0.43 -13.52 14.21
CA THR A 89 -0.65 -12.70 13.02
C THR A 89 -1.28 -13.58 11.95
N ARG A 90 -2.30 -13.09 11.24
CA ARG A 90 -3.03 -13.91 10.26
C ARG A 90 -2.10 -14.53 9.21
N CYS A 91 -2.48 -15.70 8.71
CA CYS A 91 -1.87 -16.31 7.55
C CYS A 91 -2.81 -16.18 6.35
N ASN A 92 -2.32 -15.69 5.21
CA ASN A 92 -3.00 -15.82 3.93
C ASN A 92 -2.37 -17.00 3.18
N ILE A 93 -3.18 -17.87 2.60
CA ILE A 93 -2.72 -19.07 1.91
C ILE A 93 -3.05 -18.92 0.43
N LYS A 94 -2.03 -18.98 -0.42
CA LYS A 94 -2.16 -19.00 -1.88
C LYS A 94 -1.80 -20.39 -2.38
N LEU A 95 -2.80 -21.12 -2.85
CA LEU A 95 -2.63 -22.43 -3.47
C LEU A 95 -2.41 -22.21 -4.97
N VAL A 96 -1.23 -22.52 -5.48
CA VAL A 96 -0.84 -22.33 -6.88
C VAL A 96 -0.78 -23.70 -7.55
N GLU A 97 -1.70 -23.95 -8.49
CA GLU A 97 -1.79 -25.18 -9.27
C GLU A 97 -0.85 -25.13 -10.49
N ALA A 98 -0.44 -26.28 -11.02
CA ALA A 98 0.49 -26.38 -12.15
C ALA A 98 -0.07 -25.78 -13.46
N ASP A 99 -1.39 -25.72 -13.59
CA ASP A 99 -2.06 -25.08 -14.72
C ASP A 99 -2.25 -23.56 -14.57
N GLY A 100 -1.71 -22.98 -13.50
CA GLY A 100 -1.72 -21.55 -13.25
C GLY A 100 -2.93 -21.03 -12.48
N ARG A 101 -3.90 -21.89 -12.12
CA ARG A 101 -4.95 -21.48 -11.18
C ARG A 101 -4.37 -21.12 -9.81
N VAL A 102 -4.93 -20.07 -9.20
CA VAL A 102 -4.58 -19.64 -7.85
C VAL A 102 -5.84 -19.56 -7.01
N THR A 103 -5.86 -20.25 -5.88
CA THR A 103 -6.90 -20.11 -4.84
C THR A 103 -6.32 -19.35 -3.65
N ASP A 104 -6.99 -18.28 -3.23
CA ASP A 104 -6.57 -17.42 -2.11
C ASP A 104 -7.49 -17.62 -0.90
N ILE A 105 -6.91 -17.96 0.25
CA ILE A 105 -7.60 -18.15 1.52
C ILE A 105 -7.00 -17.19 2.54
N ASN A 106 -7.74 -16.13 2.88
CA ASN A 106 -7.29 -15.12 3.83
C ASN A 106 -7.73 -15.48 5.25
N GLY A 107 -6.76 -15.60 6.16
CA GLY A 107 -7.03 -15.85 7.58
C GLY A 107 -7.56 -14.61 8.30
N PRO A 108 -8.28 -14.80 9.42
CA PRO A 108 -8.74 -13.69 10.24
C PRO A 108 -7.55 -13.03 10.95
N GLY A 109 -7.50 -11.70 10.92
CA GLY A 109 -6.51 -10.91 11.69
C GLY A 109 -6.57 -11.18 13.20
N PRO A 110 -5.53 -10.80 13.96
CA PRO A 110 -5.56 -10.88 15.41
C PRO A 110 -6.75 -10.09 15.98
N GLN A 111 -7.23 -10.50 17.16
CA GLN A 111 -8.16 -9.71 17.93
C GLN A 111 -7.35 -8.66 18.71
N VAL A 112 -7.61 -7.39 18.43
CA VAL A 112 -7.00 -6.27 19.14
C VAL A 112 -7.96 -5.78 20.22
N ASP A 113 -7.48 -5.64 21.45
CA ASP A 113 -8.22 -5.08 22.56
C ASP A 113 -7.88 -3.59 22.79
N GLU A 114 -8.65 -2.92 23.65
CA GLU A 114 -8.47 -1.51 23.97
C GLU A 114 -7.09 -1.22 24.57
N GLN A 115 -6.56 -2.14 25.39
CA GLN A 115 -5.24 -2.00 25.97
C GLN A 115 -4.13 -1.97 24.89
N ALA A 116 -4.21 -2.83 23.88
CA ALA A 116 -3.29 -2.83 22.75
C ALA A 116 -3.43 -1.56 21.90
N CYS A 117 -4.65 -1.07 21.69
CA CYS A 117 -4.91 0.22 21.03
C CYS A 117 -4.20 1.38 21.75
N ASP A 118 -4.35 1.46 23.07
CA ASP A 118 -3.75 2.50 23.89
C ASP A 118 -2.22 2.42 23.87
N GLN A 119 -1.66 1.20 23.95
CA GLN A 119 -0.23 0.98 23.83
C GLN A 119 0.32 1.46 22.49
N LEU A 120 -0.37 1.14 21.39
CA LEU A 120 0.04 1.57 20.06
C LEU A 120 -0.06 3.09 19.95
N LEU A 121 -1.17 3.69 20.38
CA LEU A 121 -1.37 5.13 20.33
C LEU A 121 -0.30 5.88 21.13
N ALA A 122 -0.03 5.46 22.38
CA ALA A 122 1.01 6.06 23.22
C ALA A 122 2.40 5.96 22.57
N ARG A 123 2.70 4.83 21.93
CA ARG A 123 3.95 4.66 21.19
C ARG A 123 4.02 5.58 19.97
N LEU A 124 2.96 5.64 19.18
CA LEU A 124 2.88 6.47 17.96
C LEU A 124 3.03 7.97 18.30
N VAL A 125 2.32 8.47 19.31
CA VAL A 125 2.40 9.87 19.75
C VAL A 125 3.84 10.27 20.13
N ARG A 126 4.59 9.36 20.73
CA ARG A 126 5.98 9.61 21.13
C ARG A 126 6.95 9.65 19.94
N ILE A 127 6.75 8.79 18.94
CA ILE A 127 7.73 8.63 17.84
C ILE A 127 7.39 9.47 16.61
N ALA A 128 6.12 9.72 16.34
CA ALA A 128 5.64 10.34 15.12
C ALA A 128 6.22 11.75 14.87
N PRO A 129 6.39 12.63 15.88
CA PRO A 129 7.01 13.95 15.67
C PRO A 129 8.43 13.93 15.09
N GLY A 130 9.14 12.79 15.17
CA GLY A 130 10.46 12.61 14.58
C GLY A 130 10.46 12.05 13.15
N HIS A 131 9.34 12.15 12.42
CA HIS A 131 9.17 11.67 11.03
C HIS A 131 8.63 12.79 10.12
N ASP A 132 8.90 12.68 8.82
CA ASP A 132 8.44 13.63 7.80
C ASP A 132 7.06 13.26 7.23
N ALA A 133 6.76 11.96 7.21
CA ALA A 133 5.51 11.41 6.68
C ALA A 133 5.11 10.12 7.40
N VAL A 134 3.82 9.82 7.34
CA VAL A 134 3.23 8.57 7.82
C VAL A 134 2.47 7.91 6.67
N VAL A 135 2.78 6.66 6.37
CA VAL A 135 2.00 5.85 5.44
C VAL A 135 1.16 4.84 6.23
N VAL A 136 -0.15 4.94 6.11
CA VAL A 136 -1.10 3.97 6.69
C VAL A 136 -1.67 3.14 5.57
N ALA A 137 -1.35 1.84 5.58
CA ALA A 137 -1.74 0.96 4.48
C ALA A 137 -2.19 -0.42 4.96
N GLY A 138 -3.28 -0.92 4.37
CA GLY A 138 -3.84 -2.24 4.65
C GLY A 138 -5.21 -2.19 5.32
N SER A 139 -5.77 -3.37 5.57
CA SER A 139 -7.06 -3.51 6.24
C SER A 139 -6.94 -3.35 7.76
N LEU A 140 -8.10 -3.15 8.41
CA LEU A 140 -8.19 -3.15 9.86
C LEU A 140 -8.23 -4.59 10.42
N PRO A 141 -7.56 -4.87 11.55
CA PRO A 141 -7.73 -6.13 12.25
C PRO A 141 -9.04 -6.13 13.05
N ARG A 142 -9.42 -7.27 13.62
CA ARG A 142 -10.62 -7.36 14.46
C ARG A 142 -10.40 -6.54 15.73
N GLY A 143 -11.44 -5.83 16.16
CA GLY A 143 -11.39 -4.95 17.33
C GLY A 143 -10.96 -3.51 17.04
N ILE A 144 -10.49 -3.20 15.83
CA ILE A 144 -10.23 -1.82 15.40
C ILE A 144 -11.38 -1.31 14.55
N SER A 145 -12.02 -0.23 15.00
CA SER A 145 -13.10 0.41 14.26
C SER A 145 -12.57 1.40 13.21
N PRO A 146 -13.33 1.66 12.12
CA PRO A 146 -13.02 2.74 11.19
C PRO A 146 -12.90 4.11 11.87
N GLN A 147 -13.69 4.37 12.92
CA GLN A 147 -13.65 5.60 13.71
C GLN A 147 -12.32 5.75 14.47
N TRP A 148 -11.79 4.65 15.01
CA TRP A 148 -10.47 4.67 15.65
C TRP A 148 -9.38 5.02 14.64
N LEU A 149 -9.43 4.45 13.42
CA LEU A 149 -8.50 4.79 12.35
C LEU A 149 -8.60 6.29 12.00
N GLN A 150 -9.80 6.82 11.80
CA GLN A 150 -10.00 8.24 11.51
C GLN A 150 -9.34 9.13 12.57
N GLN A 151 -9.61 8.88 13.86
CA GLN A 151 -9.03 9.65 14.96
C GLN A 151 -7.49 9.57 14.98
N LEU A 152 -6.92 8.42 14.62
CA LEU A 152 -5.47 8.28 14.51
C LEU A 152 -4.90 9.15 13.38
N LEU A 153 -5.53 9.14 12.21
CA LEU A 153 -5.09 9.96 11.06
C LEU A 153 -5.19 11.47 11.38
N GLU A 154 -6.27 11.89 12.03
CA GLU A 154 -6.46 13.28 12.50
C GLU A 154 -5.35 13.70 13.47
N ARG A 155 -4.94 12.81 14.39
CA ARG A 155 -3.82 13.08 15.30
C ARG A 155 -2.49 13.25 14.57
N PHE A 156 -2.18 12.40 13.58
CA PHE A 156 -0.97 12.57 12.78
C PHE A 156 -0.96 13.89 12.02
N LYS A 157 -2.11 14.28 11.45
CA LYS A 157 -2.25 15.59 10.80
C LYS A 157 -2.09 16.75 11.77
N ALA A 158 -2.66 16.66 12.97
CA ALA A 158 -2.50 17.68 14.01
C ALA A 158 -1.04 17.85 14.46
N MET A 159 -0.20 16.83 14.28
CA MET A 159 1.26 16.90 14.48
C MET A 159 2.02 17.50 13.28
N GLY A 160 1.32 17.89 12.21
CA GLY A 160 1.91 18.45 10.99
C GLY A 160 2.48 17.41 10.02
N LEU A 161 2.17 16.12 10.22
CA LEU A 161 2.71 15.04 9.38
C LEU A 161 1.97 14.92 8.06
N LYS A 162 2.71 14.60 7.00
CA LYS A 162 2.14 14.20 5.70
C LYS A 162 1.60 12.79 5.81
N VAL A 163 0.28 12.64 5.84
CA VAL A 163 -0.41 11.35 5.98
C VAL A 163 -0.80 10.79 4.61
N ALA A 164 -0.24 9.65 4.24
CA ALA A 164 -0.62 8.89 3.05
C ALA A 164 -1.49 7.68 3.43
N LEU A 165 -2.61 7.48 2.75
CA LEU A 165 -3.59 6.43 3.04
C LEU A 165 -3.81 5.49 1.83
N ASP A 166 -3.66 4.18 2.06
CA ASP A 166 -4.07 3.11 1.13
C ASP A 166 -4.83 2.02 1.89
N SER A 167 -6.16 2.11 1.82
CA SER A 167 -7.09 1.20 2.46
C SER A 167 -8.27 0.96 1.52
N SER A 168 -9.20 0.08 1.90
CA SER A 168 -10.44 -0.19 1.17
C SER A 168 -11.67 -0.15 2.09
N GLY A 169 -12.86 -0.19 1.50
CA GLY A 169 -14.15 -0.26 2.19
C GLY A 169 -14.33 0.80 3.28
N GLU A 170 -14.92 0.40 4.40
CA GLU A 170 -15.25 1.29 5.52
C GLU A 170 -14.02 2.00 6.13
N ALA A 171 -12.85 1.36 6.10
CA ALA A 171 -11.62 1.97 6.58
C ALA A 171 -11.16 3.12 5.65
N LEU A 172 -11.29 2.97 4.33
CA LEU A 172 -11.05 4.06 3.39
C LEU A 172 -12.10 5.17 3.55
N ARG A 173 -13.38 4.82 3.66
CA ARG A 173 -14.49 5.77 3.88
C ARG A 173 -14.25 6.65 5.10
N ALA A 174 -13.94 6.06 6.25
CA ALA A 174 -13.64 6.79 7.48
C ALA A 174 -12.32 7.56 7.36
N GLY A 175 -11.30 6.97 6.74
CA GLY A 175 -10.00 7.62 6.57
C GLY A 175 -10.08 8.89 5.72
N LEU A 176 -10.91 8.92 4.68
CA LEU A 176 -11.13 10.13 3.86
C LEU A 176 -11.71 11.30 4.65
N GLN A 177 -12.49 11.04 5.71
CA GLN A 177 -13.02 12.11 6.58
C GLN A 177 -11.91 12.88 7.32
N SER A 178 -10.74 12.26 7.49
CA SER A 178 -9.56 12.95 8.04
C SER A 178 -8.85 13.84 7.01
N ALA A 179 -9.23 13.82 5.74
CA ALA A 179 -8.58 14.51 4.61
C ALA A 179 -7.06 14.25 4.57
N PRO A 180 -6.61 13.00 4.33
CA PRO A 180 -5.18 12.68 4.28
C PRO A 180 -4.47 13.52 3.22
N TRP A 181 -3.18 13.73 3.41
CA TRP A 181 -2.34 14.46 2.44
C TRP A 181 -2.31 13.74 1.08
N LEU A 182 -2.23 12.41 1.09
CA LEU A 182 -2.28 11.59 -0.11
C LEU A 182 -3.22 10.40 0.09
N VAL A 183 -4.02 10.08 -0.92
CA VAL A 183 -4.81 8.85 -0.98
C VAL A 183 -4.59 8.13 -2.32
N LYS A 184 -4.51 6.80 -2.28
CA LYS A 184 -4.31 5.97 -3.48
C LYS A 184 -5.37 4.86 -3.62
N PRO A 185 -6.62 5.18 -4.00
CA PRO A 185 -7.60 4.16 -4.33
C PRO A 185 -7.40 3.61 -5.75
N ASN A 186 -7.96 2.44 -6.04
CA ASN A 186 -8.31 2.06 -7.40
C ASN A 186 -9.74 2.53 -7.76
N THR A 187 -10.18 2.32 -9.01
CA THR A 187 -11.51 2.74 -9.47
C THR A 187 -12.66 2.08 -8.70
N ASP A 188 -12.49 0.83 -8.29
CA ASP A 188 -13.53 0.06 -7.59
C ASP A 188 -13.65 0.53 -6.14
N GLU A 189 -12.52 0.70 -5.45
CA GLU A 189 -12.44 1.25 -4.09
C GLU A 189 -13.02 2.67 -4.04
N LEU A 190 -12.73 3.49 -5.04
CA LEU A 190 -13.26 4.85 -5.13
C LEU A 190 -14.77 4.85 -5.40
N SER A 191 -15.24 3.96 -6.27
CA SER A 191 -16.68 3.80 -6.57
C SER A 191 -17.47 3.34 -5.35
N GLU A 192 -16.94 2.36 -4.62
CA GLU A 192 -17.53 1.84 -3.38
C GLU A 192 -17.67 2.94 -2.32
N VAL A 193 -16.62 3.72 -2.12
CA VAL A 193 -16.59 4.74 -1.06
C VAL A 193 -17.44 5.95 -1.44
N LEU A 194 -17.52 6.34 -2.71
CA LEU A 194 -18.37 7.45 -3.13
C LEU A 194 -19.83 7.05 -3.38
N GLY A 195 -20.11 5.75 -3.52
CA GLY A 195 -21.46 5.26 -3.80
C GLY A 195 -21.94 5.57 -5.22
N SER A 196 -21.01 5.85 -6.14
CA SER A 196 -21.29 6.11 -7.56
C SER A 196 -20.19 5.50 -8.44
N PRO A 197 -20.47 5.17 -9.72
CA PRO A 197 -19.43 4.67 -10.63
C PRO A 197 -18.32 5.69 -10.88
N VAL A 198 -17.07 5.23 -10.89
CA VAL A 198 -15.87 6.06 -11.11
C VAL A 198 -14.90 5.37 -12.06
N HIS A 199 -15.37 5.04 -13.26
CA HIS A 199 -14.60 4.24 -14.23
C HIS A 199 -13.93 5.12 -15.28
N SER A 200 -14.62 6.12 -15.81
CA SER A 200 -14.07 7.03 -16.82
C SER A 200 -13.15 8.08 -16.19
N PHE A 201 -12.25 8.64 -17.00
CA PHE A 201 -11.37 9.71 -16.57
C PHE A 201 -12.16 10.93 -16.03
N ALA A 202 -13.26 11.31 -16.68
CA ALA A 202 -14.10 12.43 -16.26
C ALA A 202 -14.75 12.18 -14.88
N GLU A 203 -15.23 10.96 -14.63
CA GLU A 203 -15.77 10.57 -13.32
C GLU A 203 -14.68 10.58 -12.25
N GLN A 204 -13.49 10.05 -12.58
CA GLN A 204 -12.32 10.08 -11.68
C GLN A 204 -11.91 11.52 -11.34
N GLN A 205 -11.91 12.43 -12.33
CA GLN A 205 -11.60 13.84 -12.12
C GLN A 205 -12.66 14.51 -11.23
N ALA A 206 -13.94 14.24 -11.43
CA ALA A 206 -15.02 14.78 -10.59
C ALA A 206 -14.90 14.29 -9.14
N ALA A 207 -14.67 12.98 -8.95
CA ALA A 207 -14.42 12.37 -7.66
C ALA A 207 -13.19 12.97 -6.96
N ALA A 208 -12.08 13.11 -7.68
CA ALA A 208 -10.86 13.72 -7.15
C ALA A 208 -11.08 15.18 -6.75
N ARG A 209 -11.81 15.97 -7.56
CA ARG A 209 -12.17 17.36 -7.21
C ARG A 209 -12.98 17.44 -5.92
N GLN A 210 -13.91 16.51 -5.69
CA GLN A 210 -14.66 16.44 -4.44
C GLN A 210 -13.73 16.19 -3.24
N LEU A 211 -12.80 15.23 -3.34
CA LEU A 211 -11.85 14.94 -2.27
C LEU A 211 -10.86 16.08 -2.03
N ILE A 212 -10.41 16.74 -3.10
CA ILE A 212 -9.53 17.91 -3.01
C ILE A 212 -10.24 19.08 -2.33
N ALA A 213 -11.51 19.31 -2.65
CA ALA A 213 -12.34 20.32 -1.97
C ALA A 213 -12.53 20.03 -0.47
N GLN A 214 -12.42 18.75 -0.06
CA GLN A 214 -12.45 18.32 1.34
C GLN A 214 -11.07 18.42 2.03
N GLY A 215 -10.01 18.78 1.29
CA GLY A 215 -8.67 19.04 1.82
C GLY A 215 -7.64 17.94 1.53
N VAL A 216 -7.96 16.93 0.73
CA VAL A 216 -6.96 15.96 0.24
C VAL A 216 -6.08 16.65 -0.80
N GLU A 217 -4.75 16.62 -0.65
CA GLU A 217 -3.86 17.31 -1.60
C GLU A 217 -3.59 16.45 -2.84
N HIS A 218 -3.36 15.15 -2.65
CA HIS A 218 -3.00 14.23 -3.73
C HIS A 218 -3.96 13.04 -3.81
N VAL A 219 -4.66 12.91 -4.94
CA VAL A 219 -5.51 11.74 -5.24
C VAL A 219 -4.87 10.96 -6.38
N VAL A 220 -4.47 9.72 -6.11
CA VAL A 220 -3.76 8.85 -7.06
C VAL A 220 -4.64 7.64 -7.39
N VAL A 221 -5.26 7.63 -8.57
CA VAL A 221 -6.16 6.55 -8.99
C VAL A 221 -5.40 5.55 -9.86
N SER A 222 -5.19 4.35 -9.34
CA SER A 222 -4.50 3.27 -10.07
C SER A 222 -5.47 2.40 -10.89
N GLN A 223 -5.07 2.03 -12.11
CA GLN A 223 -5.87 1.26 -13.07
C GLN A 223 -5.08 0.08 -13.68
N GLY A 224 -4.14 -0.49 -12.92
CA GLY A 224 -3.33 -1.63 -13.37
C GLY A 224 -2.54 -1.32 -14.65
N GLU A 225 -2.72 -2.14 -15.68
CA GLU A 225 -2.05 -1.96 -16.99
C GLU A 225 -2.48 -0.69 -17.73
N GLN A 226 -3.65 -0.14 -17.42
CA GLN A 226 -4.13 1.13 -18.00
C GLN A 226 -3.42 2.35 -17.38
N GLY A 227 -2.63 2.14 -16.32
CA GLY A 227 -1.77 3.13 -15.73
C GLY A 227 -2.34 3.79 -14.47
N VAL A 228 -2.01 5.05 -14.29
CA VAL A 228 -2.34 5.82 -13.08
C VAL A 228 -2.71 7.25 -13.46
N ASN A 229 -3.78 7.75 -12.84
CA ASN A 229 -4.19 9.14 -12.91
C ASN A 229 -3.87 9.81 -11.57
N TRP A 230 -3.09 10.89 -11.60
CA TRP A 230 -2.79 11.68 -10.43
C TRP A 230 -3.43 13.06 -10.54
N PHE A 231 -4.28 13.37 -9.57
CA PHE A 231 -4.95 14.66 -9.43
C PHE A 231 -4.35 15.43 -8.26
N HIS A 232 -4.02 16.69 -8.51
CA HIS A 232 -3.51 17.63 -7.51
C HIS A 232 -3.91 19.05 -7.93
N GLN A 233 -4.62 19.76 -7.05
CA GLN A 233 -5.24 21.06 -7.34
C GLN A 233 -6.16 20.96 -8.57
N GLU A 234 -5.99 21.84 -9.55
CA GLU A 234 -6.76 21.82 -10.81
C GLU A 234 -6.07 21.02 -11.93
N ARG A 235 -4.99 20.28 -11.61
CA ARG A 235 -4.19 19.54 -12.60
C ARG A 235 -4.41 18.04 -12.50
N ALA A 236 -4.35 17.39 -13.64
CA ALA A 236 -4.34 15.93 -13.76
C ALA A 236 -3.16 15.50 -14.65
N ILE A 237 -2.42 14.49 -14.22
CA ILE A 237 -1.35 13.87 -15.00
C ILE A 237 -1.64 12.37 -15.04
N THR A 238 -1.62 11.82 -16.25
CA THR A 238 -1.76 10.38 -16.48
C THR A 238 -0.40 9.78 -16.80
N ALA A 239 -0.10 8.62 -16.25
CA ALA A 239 1.06 7.82 -16.62
C ALA A 239 0.64 6.41 -17.02
N VAL A 240 1.13 5.95 -18.16
CA VAL A 240 0.88 4.60 -18.69
C VAL A 240 2.18 3.81 -18.66
N PRO A 241 2.25 2.67 -17.94
CA PRO A 241 3.43 1.83 -17.91
C PRO A 241 3.64 1.13 -19.27
N PRO A 242 4.87 0.70 -19.57
CA PRO A 242 5.10 -0.21 -20.69
C PRO A 242 4.44 -1.58 -20.42
N SER A 243 4.18 -2.33 -21.49
CA SER A 243 3.76 -3.73 -21.34
C SER A 243 4.93 -4.57 -20.80
N VAL A 244 4.66 -5.39 -19.80
CA VAL A 244 5.64 -6.26 -19.15
C VAL A 244 5.09 -7.66 -18.97
N LYS A 245 5.98 -8.65 -18.86
CA LYS A 245 5.59 -10.00 -18.48
C LYS A 245 5.27 -10.03 -16.98
N VAL A 246 4.00 -10.24 -16.65
CA VAL A 246 3.53 -10.28 -15.26
C VAL A 246 3.95 -11.59 -14.60
N ALA A 247 4.62 -11.50 -13.46
CA ALA A 247 4.90 -12.60 -12.54
C ALA A 247 3.91 -12.60 -11.36
N SER A 248 3.55 -11.43 -10.85
CA SER A 248 2.58 -11.24 -9.76
C SER A 248 2.00 -9.83 -9.83
N THR A 249 0.73 -9.62 -9.53
CA THR A 249 0.17 -8.26 -9.38
C THR A 249 0.22 -7.74 -7.95
N VAL A 250 0.59 -8.60 -7.00
CA VAL A 250 0.64 -8.30 -5.57
C VAL A 250 1.73 -7.26 -5.30
N GLY A 251 1.40 -6.20 -4.56
CA GLY A 251 2.36 -5.15 -4.19
C GLY A 251 2.57 -4.05 -5.22
N ALA A 252 1.95 -4.14 -6.41
CA ALA A 252 2.05 -3.07 -7.41
C ALA A 252 1.51 -1.74 -6.87
N GLY A 253 0.34 -1.77 -6.20
CA GLY A 253 -0.24 -0.61 -5.53
C GLY A 253 0.64 -0.08 -4.39
N ASP A 254 1.16 -0.97 -3.55
CA ASP A 254 2.06 -0.60 -2.44
C ASP A 254 3.34 0.08 -2.97
N SER A 255 3.88 -0.43 -4.08
CA SER A 255 5.08 0.09 -4.73
C SER A 255 4.82 1.44 -5.42
N LEU A 256 3.64 1.60 -6.05
CA LEU A 256 3.18 2.88 -6.58
C LEU A 256 3.07 3.92 -5.46
N LEU A 257 2.46 3.57 -4.33
CA LEU A 257 2.33 4.44 -3.16
C LEU A 257 3.69 4.88 -2.62
N ALA A 258 4.62 3.93 -2.46
CA ALA A 258 5.99 4.21 -2.02
C ALA A 258 6.71 5.17 -2.98
N GLY A 259 6.58 4.96 -4.30
CA GLY A 259 7.14 5.84 -5.32
C GLY A 259 6.56 7.25 -5.30
N MET A 260 5.25 7.38 -5.12
CA MET A 260 4.58 8.68 -4.97
C MET A 260 5.07 9.41 -3.73
N VAL A 261 5.11 8.74 -2.57
CA VAL A 261 5.62 9.32 -1.32
C VAL A 261 7.08 9.75 -1.47
N HIS A 262 7.92 8.93 -2.10
CA HIS A 262 9.32 9.28 -2.37
C HIS A 262 9.46 10.53 -3.23
N GLY A 263 8.76 10.59 -4.37
CA GLY A 263 8.85 11.73 -5.29
C GLY A 263 8.32 13.03 -4.67
N LEU A 264 7.22 12.96 -3.91
CA LEU A 264 6.61 14.10 -3.22
C LEU A 264 7.40 14.60 -1.99
N LEU A 265 8.26 13.77 -1.42
CA LEU A 265 9.21 14.16 -0.36
C LEU A 265 10.57 14.58 -0.91
N SER A 266 10.77 14.47 -2.22
CA SER A 266 11.99 14.84 -2.94
C SER A 266 11.77 16.12 -3.75
N PRO A 267 12.82 16.84 -4.18
CA PRO A 267 12.70 18.01 -5.04
C PRO A 267 12.39 17.62 -6.51
N ALA A 268 11.52 16.64 -6.73
CA ALA A 268 11.16 16.12 -8.05
C ALA A 268 9.96 16.89 -8.63
N THR A 269 9.93 17.06 -9.95
CA THR A 269 8.74 17.60 -10.62
C THR A 269 7.59 16.60 -10.57
N PRO A 270 6.32 17.05 -10.73
CA PRO A 270 5.19 16.13 -10.81
C PRO A 270 5.38 15.01 -11.85
N GLN A 271 5.90 15.35 -13.02
CA GLN A 271 6.15 14.41 -14.10
C GLN A 271 7.21 13.36 -13.71
N GLN A 272 8.30 13.79 -13.07
CA GLN A 272 9.33 12.88 -12.57
C GLN A 272 8.78 11.94 -11.50
N THR A 273 8.03 12.49 -10.53
CA THR A 273 7.38 11.73 -9.46
C THR A 273 6.47 10.65 -10.01
N LEU A 274 5.53 11.01 -10.90
CA LEU A 274 4.57 10.05 -11.43
C LEU A 274 5.25 9.00 -12.31
N ARG A 275 6.23 9.41 -13.12
CA ARG A 275 6.98 8.50 -13.99
C ARG A 275 7.71 7.44 -13.18
N LEU A 276 8.49 7.85 -12.18
CA LEU A 276 9.23 6.95 -11.31
C LEU A 276 8.28 6.03 -10.52
N ALA A 277 7.21 6.59 -9.94
CA ALA A 277 6.25 5.80 -9.18
C ALA A 277 5.56 4.73 -10.04
N THR A 278 5.22 5.07 -11.29
CA THR A 278 4.66 4.14 -12.27
C THR A 278 5.67 3.06 -12.68
N ALA A 279 6.93 3.43 -12.86
CA ALA A 279 8.00 2.49 -13.19
C ALA A 279 8.28 1.49 -12.06
N ILE A 280 8.29 1.97 -10.81
CA ILE A 280 8.42 1.14 -9.61
C ILE A 280 7.25 0.14 -9.52
N ALA A 281 6.02 0.59 -9.78
CA ALA A 281 4.84 -0.28 -9.82
C ALA A 281 4.92 -1.32 -10.96
N ALA A 282 5.37 -0.90 -12.15
CA ALA A 282 5.58 -1.79 -13.29
C ALA A 282 6.68 -2.82 -13.02
N GLN A 283 7.76 -2.45 -12.32
CA GLN A 283 8.80 -3.40 -11.92
C GLN A 283 8.27 -4.42 -10.92
N ALA A 284 7.50 -3.96 -9.92
CA ALA A 284 6.93 -4.82 -8.89
C ALA A 284 6.14 -5.99 -9.50
N VAL A 285 5.44 -5.77 -10.63
CA VAL A 285 4.69 -6.86 -11.28
C VAL A 285 5.53 -7.89 -12.03
N THR A 286 6.81 -7.60 -12.30
CA THR A 286 7.72 -8.49 -13.03
C THR A 286 8.46 -9.48 -12.14
N GLN A 287 8.27 -9.41 -10.82
CA GLN A 287 9.02 -10.19 -9.84
C GLN A 287 8.11 -10.83 -8.80
N ILE A 288 8.65 -11.82 -8.09
CA ILE A 288 8.03 -12.39 -6.88
C ILE A 288 8.70 -11.72 -5.67
N GLY A 289 7.89 -11.17 -4.77
CA GLY A 289 8.34 -10.41 -3.60
C GLY A 289 8.30 -8.89 -3.81
N PHE A 290 8.83 -8.15 -2.83
CA PHE A 290 8.69 -6.70 -2.74
C PHE A 290 10.05 -6.01 -2.74
N GLY A 291 10.11 -4.78 -3.24
CA GLY A 291 11.33 -3.96 -3.29
C GLY A 291 11.86 -3.70 -4.71
N ILE A 292 12.95 -2.93 -4.80
CA ILE A 292 13.62 -2.57 -6.04
C ILE A 292 14.90 -3.41 -6.15
N ASN A 293 14.79 -4.54 -6.85
CA ASN A 293 15.89 -5.52 -6.94
C ASN A 293 16.79 -5.32 -8.17
N ASP A 294 16.29 -4.64 -9.21
CA ASP A 294 17.04 -4.37 -10.45
C ASP A 294 16.91 -2.89 -10.85
N ARG A 295 17.91 -2.08 -10.49
CA ARG A 295 17.92 -0.65 -10.83
C ARG A 295 18.07 -0.39 -12.33
N THR A 296 18.67 -1.32 -13.07
CA THR A 296 18.86 -1.17 -14.52
C THR A 296 17.52 -1.34 -15.23
N GLN A 297 16.78 -2.39 -14.87
CA GLN A 297 15.42 -2.60 -15.35
C GLN A 297 14.50 -1.45 -14.95
N LEU A 298 14.59 -0.96 -13.71
CA LEU A 298 13.78 0.19 -13.26
C LEU A 298 14.01 1.41 -14.16
N ALA A 299 15.27 1.76 -14.47
CA ALA A 299 15.59 2.89 -15.34
C ALA A 299 15.03 2.70 -16.77
N GLN A 300 15.06 1.47 -17.30
CA GLN A 300 14.46 1.15 -18.60
C GLN A 300 12.93 1.34 -18.57
N LEU A 301 12.26 0.82 -17.53
CA LEU A 301 10.83 0.98 -17.33
C LEU A 301 10.45 2.45 -17.19
N GLU A 302 11.20 3.22 -16.41
CA GLU A 302 11.01 4.66 -16.21
C GLU A 302 11.08 5.42 -17.53
N HIS A 303 12.08 5.13 -18.38
CA HIS A 303 12.19 5.75 -19.70
C HIS A 303 11.01 5.40 -20.62
N ALA A 304 10.43 4.21 -20.46
CA ALA A 304 9.33 3.72 -21.28
C ALA A 304 7.94 4.15 -20.78
N VAL A 305 7.83 4.75 -19.58
CA VAL A 305 6.56 5.28 -19.07
C VAL A 305 6.15 6.52 -19.88
N ARG A 306 4.95 6.45 -20.45
CA ARG A 306 4.35 7.55 -21.20
C ARG A 306 3.52 8.42 -20.28
N LEU A 307 3.73 9.74 -20.34
CA LEU A 307 2.94 10.72 -19.60
C LEU A 307 1.99 11.44 -20.56
N CYS A 308 0.76 11.65 -20.12
CA CYS A 308 -0.21 12.51 -20.79
C CYS A 308 -0.68 13.56 -19.77
N GLU A 309 -0.64 14.83 -20.18
CA GLU A 309 -1.23 15.93 -19.41
C GLU A 309 -2.51 16.35 -20.12
N GLU A 310 -3.60 16.51 -19.38
CA GLU A 310 -4.75 17.22 -19.93
C GLU A 310 -4.39 18.71 -20.09
N GLN A 311 -4.28 19.12 -21.36
CA GLN A 311 -4.68 20.47 -21.77
C GLN A 311 -6.20 20.55 -21.66
N GLN A 312 -6.71 21.66 -21.11
CA GLN A 312 -8.12 22.02 -21.12
C GLN A 312 -8.77 21.67 -22.47
N GLU A 313 -9.88 20.93 -22.45
CA GLU A 313 -10.83 20.72 -23.54
C GLU A 313 -10.28 20.86 -24.98
N GLY A 314 -9.87 19.74 -25.58
CA GLY A 314 -9.77 19.65 -27.04
C GLY A 314 -8.55 18.90 -27.56
N CYS A 315 -8.60 17.57 -27.49
CA CYS A 315 -7.99 16.77 -28.54
C CYS A 315 -9.00 15.70 -28.97
N ARG A 316 -9.52 15.90 -30.17
CA ARG A 316 -10.45 14.99 -30.87
C ARG A 316 -9.76 13.72 -31.30
#